data_AF-E6KNY6-F1
#
_entry.id   AF-E6KNY6-F1
#
_cell.length_a   1.000
_cell.length_b   1.000
_cell.length_c   1.000
_cell.angle_alpha   90.00
_cell.angle_beta   90.00
_cell.angle_gamma   90.00
#
_symmetry.space_group_name_H-M   'P 1'
#
loop_
_entity.id
_entity.type
_entity.pdbx_description
1 polymer ?
#
loop_
_entity_poly.entity_id
_entity_poly.type
_entity_poly.pdbx_seq_one_letter_code
_entity_poly.pdbx_strand_id
1 'polypeptide(L)' 'MGQKWGKIEWLIKVLGMNLSAEFDYAPWNQSGFGPSALLKYFKYKYLGFEPQDEKELEQFKAMETFKIEQNAK' A
#
# COMPACT_ATOMS: atom_id res chain seq x y z
N MET A 1 20.65 -1.10 19.57
CA MET A 1 20.40 -1.20 18.11
C MET A 1 19.04 -1.86 17.93
N GLY A 2 17.97 -1.07 17.80
CA GLY A 2 16.59 -1.58 17.75
C GLY A 2 16.19 -1.94 16.33
N GLN A 3 15.67 -3.16 16.14
CA GLN A 3 15.13 -3.59 14.84
C GLN A 3 14.00 -2.66 14.40
N LYS A 4 14.11 -2.14 13.17
CA LYS A 4 13.08 -1.35 12.48
C LYS A 4 12.04 -2.31 11.92
N TRP A 5 10.88 -2.39 12.56
CA TRP A 5 9.76 -3.19 12.08
C TRP A 5 9.17 -2.53 10.84
N GLY A 6 9.29 -3.19 9.69
CA GLY A 6 8.60 -2.81 8.46
C GLY A 6 7.23 -3.46 8.36
N LYS A 7 6.27 -2.77 7.73
CA LYS A 7 4.95 -3.30 7.46
C LYS A 7 4.98 -4.10 6.17
N ILE A 8 4.44 -5.31 6.20
CA ILE A 8 4.36 -6.19 5.05
C ILE A 8 2.93 -6.17 4.51
N GLU A 9 2.78 -5.94 3.21
CA GLU A 9 1.51 -6.06 2.50
C GLU A 9 1.54 -7.33 1.64
N TRP A 10 0.55 -8.21 1.84
CA TRP A 10 0.40 -9.45 1.07
C TRP A 10 -0.85 -9.36 0.19
N LEU A 11 -0.69 -9.56 -1.12
CA LEU A 11 -1.81 -9.84 -2.02
C LEU A 11 -1.76 -11.29 -2.48
N ILE A 12 -2.85 -12.02 -2.22
CA ILE A 12 -3.02 -13.39 -2.70
C ILE A 12 -4.11 -13.36 -3.78
N LYS A 13 -3.72 -13.64 -5.03
CA LYS A 13 -4.66 -13.87 -6.13
C LYS A 13 -4.73 -15.36 -6.42
N VAL A 14 -5.94 -15.91 -6.41
CA VAL A 14 -6.21 -17.31 -6.77
C VAL A 14 -6.91 -17.34 -8.12
N LEU A 15 -6.24 -17.91 -9.12
CA LEU A 15 -6.80 -18.17 -10.45
C LEU A 15 -6.74 -19.69 -10.69
N GLY A 16 -7.83 -20.38 -10.41
CA GLY A 16 -7.90 -21.85 -10.50
C GLY A 16 -6.97 -22.54 -9.51
N MET A 17 -6.01 -23.33 -9.99
CA MET A 17 -4.98 -24.03 -9.18
C MET A 17 -3.70 -23.21 -8.96
N ASN A 18 -3.56 -22.03 -9.57
CA ASN A 18 -2.38 -21.20 -9.42
C ASN A 18 -2.58 -20.14 -8.34
N LEU A 19 -1.72 -20.19 -7.33
CA LEU A 19 -1.65 -19.22 -6.24
C LEU A 19 -0.48 -18.27 -6.50
N SER A 20 -0.80 -17.06 -6.94
CA SER A 20 0.19 -16.00 -7.16
C SER A 20 0.15 -15.07 -5.96
N ALA A 21 1.24 -15.08 -5.19
CA ALA A 21 1.46 -14.16 -4.08
C ALA A 21 2.47 -13.09 -4.53
N GLU A 22 2.03 -11.84 -4.60
CA GLU A 22 2.91 -10.70 -4.83
C GLU A 22 3.23 -10.06 -3.48
N PHE A 23 4.53 -9.90 -3.20
CA PHE A 23 5.04 -9.29 -1.98
C PHE A 23 5.72 -7.98 -2.34
N ASP A 24 5.18 -6.88 -1.84
CA ASP A 24 5.71 -5.54 -2.11
C ASP A 24 6.00 -4.89 -0.75
N TYR A 25 7.27 -4.62 -0.48
CA TYR A 25 7.72 -4.06 0.77
C TYR A 25 7.90 -2.55 0.62
N ALA A 26 7.02 -1.79 1.28
CA ALA A 26 7.17 -0.35 1.38
C ALA A 26 7.29 0.07 2.85
N PRO A 27 8.25 0.94 3.22
CA PRO A 27 8.45 1.42 4.58
C PRO A 27 7.39 2.46 4.97
N TRP A 28 6.12 2.06 4.99
CA TRP A 28 4.99 2.92 5.33
C TRP A 28 5.09 3.55 6.72
N ASN A 29 5.82 2.91 7.66
CA ASN A 29 6.12 3.50 8.96
C ASN A 29 6.89 4.83 8.88
N GLN A 30 7.60 5.10 7.77
CA GLN A 30 8.32 6.37 7.55
C GLN A 30 7.48 7.41 6.81
N SER A 31 6.35 7.01 6.24
CA SER A 31 5.50 7.89 5.43
C SER A 31 4.65 8.87 6.26
N GLY A 32 4.54 8.65 7.58
CA GLY A 32 3.66 9.43 8.45
C GLY A 32 2.16 9.11 8.29
N PHE A 33 1.79 8.22 7.37
CA PHE A 33 0.40 7.83 7.16
C PHE A 33 -0.09 6.80 8.19
N GLY A 34 -1.27 7.06 8.76
CA GLY A 34 -1.90 6.16 9.72
C GLY A 34 -2.43 4.86 9.09
N PRO A 35 -2.69 3.83 9.91
CA PRO A 35 -3.18 2.52 9.45
C PRO A 35 -4.51 2.61 8.69
N SER A 36 -5.38 3.55 9.04
CA SER A 36 -6.66 3.76 8.35
C SER A 36 -6.48 4.27 6.92
N ALA A 37 -5.51 5.17 6.69
CA ALA A 37 -5.23 5.71 5.36
C ALA A 37 -4.60 4.64 4.46
N LEU A 38 -3.71 3.81 5.00
CA LEU A 38 -3.14 2.65 4.29
C LEU A 38 -4.21 1.66 3.86
N LEU A 39 -5.17 1.34 4.76
CA LEU A 39 -6.27 0.44 4.42
C LEU A 39 -7.14 1.00 3.28
N LYS A 40 -7.40 2.31 3.29
CA LYS A 40 -8.16 2.99 2.24
C LYS A 40 -7.41 2.97 0.90
N TYR A 41 -6.11 3.28 0.91
CA TYR A 41 -5.25 3.18 -0.26
C TYR A 41 -5.20 1.76 -0.85
N PHE A 42 -5.10 0.74 0.01
CA PHE A 42 -5.11 -0.65 -0.41
C PHE A 42 -6.43 -1.03 -1.10
N LYS A 43 -7.57 -0.62 -0.53
CA LYS A 43 -8.90 -0.81 -1.13
C LYS A 43 -9.01 -0.09 -2.48
N TYR A 44 -8.51 1.14 -2.58
CA TYR A 44 -8.49 1.88 -3.84
C TYR A 44 -7.63 1.18 -4.91
N LYS A 45 -6.38 0.84 -4.59
CA LYS A 45 -5.41 0.31 -5.56
C LYS A 45 -5.71 -1.12 -6.02
N TYR A 46 -6.12 -1.99 -5.10
CA TYR A 46 -6.23 -3.43 -5.38
C TYR A 46 -7.66 -3.94 -5.45
N LEU A 47 -8.62 -3.26 -4.80
CA LEU A 47 -10.03 -3.64 -4.81
C LEU A 47 -10.89 -2.72 -5.70
N GLY A 48 -10.31 -1.67 -6.29
CA GLY A 48 -11.00 -0.78 -7.23
C GLY A 48 -12.08 0.09 -6.57
N PHE A 49 -11.98 0.34 -5.26
CA PHE A 49 -12.91 1.24 -4.56
C PHE A 49 -12.69 2.68 -4.99
N GLU A 50 -13.77 3.44 -5.21
CA GLU A 50 -13.67 4.88 -5.46
C GLU A 50 -13.38 5.65 -4.16
N PRO A 51 -12.51 6.68 -4.20
CA PRO A 51 -12.31 7.57 -3.07
C PRO A 51 -13.61 8.29 -2.73
N GLN A 52 -13.95 8.38 -1.44
CA GLN A 52 -15.14 9.12 -1.01
C GLN A 52 -14.99 10.63 -1.14
N ASP A 53 -13.76 11.15 -1.12
CA ASP A 53 -13.46 12.58 -1.06
C ASP A 53 -12.22 12.94 -1.89
N GLU A 54 -12.20 14.18 -2.40
CA GLU A 54 -11.06 14.73 -3.16
C GLU A 54 -9.77 14.75 -2.32
N LYS A 55 -9.89 15.00 -1.01
CA LYS A 55 -8.78 14.93 -0.04
C LYS A 55 -8.21 13.51 0.11
N GLU A 56 -9.04 12.47 -0.02
CA GLU A 56 -8.56 11.09 0.00
C GLU A 56 -7.81 10.75 -1.28
N LEU A 57 -8.29 11.25 -2.43
CA LEU A 57 -7.60 11.07 -3.70
C LEU A 57 -6.21 11.73 -3.68
N GLU A 58 -6.08 12.93 -3.11
CA GLU A 58 -4.77 13.57 -2.92
C GLU A 58 -3.85 12.76 -2.00
N GLN A 59 -4.37 12.21 -0.91
CA GLN A 59 -3.60 11.31 -0.03
C GLN A 59 -3.13 10.05 -0.77
N PHE A 60 -3.98 9.44 -1.60
CA PHE A 60 -3.60 8.25 -2.36
C PHE A 60 -2.53 8.54 -3.40
N LYS A 61 -2.56 9.72 -4.05
CA LYS A 61 -1.49 10.16 -4.94
C LYS A 61 -0.17 10.32 -4.18
N ALA A 62 -0.18 10.97 -3.01
CA ALA A 62 1.02 11.12 -2.18
C ALA A 62 1.60 9.76 -1.73
N MET A 63 0.73 8.82 -1.36
CA MET A 63 1.13 7.44 -1.03
C MET A 63 1.71 6.69 -2.23
N GLU A 64 1.14 6.86 -3.42
CA GLU A 64 1.63 6.22 -4.64
C GLU A 64 3.01 6.77 -5.03
N THR A 65 3.21 8.09 -4.95
CA THR A 65 4.52 8.72 -5.16
C THR A 65 5.55 8.22 -4.15
N PHE A 66 5.19 8.12 -2.88
CA PHE A 66 6.06 7.56 -1.85
C PHE A 66 6.47 6.12 -2.18
N LYS A 67 5.52 5.28 -2.62
CA LYS A 67 5.83 3.89 -3.01
C LYS A 67 6.77 3.82 -4.22
N ILE A 68 6.56 4.64 -5.25
CA ILE A 68 7.43 4.71 -6.44
C ILE A 68 8.85 5.14 -6.03
N GLU A 69 8.98 6.18 -5.21
CA GLU A 69 10.28 6.69 -4.76
C GLU A 69 11.05 5.65 -3.93
N GLN A 70 10.35 4.83 -3.13
CA GLN A 70 10.97 3.74 -2.39
C GLN A 70 11.34 2.55 -3.26
N ASN A 71 10.56 2.21 -4.30
CA ASN A 71 10.89 1.13 -5.25
C ASN A 71 11.95 1.55 -6.29
N ALA A 72 12.16 2.85 -6.52
CA ALA A 72 13.21 3.36 -7.39
C ALA A 72 14.60 3.39 -6.71
N LYS A 73 14.68 3.10 -5.41
CA LYS A 73 15.93 2.97 -4.65
C LYS A 73 16.34 1.51 -4.49
#